data_AF-A0A140K1C0-F1
#
_entry.id   AF-A0A140K1C0-F1
#
_cell.length_a   1.000
_cell.length_b   1.000
_cell.length_c   1.000
_cell.angle_alpha   90.00
_cell.angle_beta   90.00
_cell.angle_gamma   90.00
#
_symmetry.space_group_name_H-M   'P 1'
#
loop_
_entity.id
_entity.type
_entity.pdbx_description
1 polymer ?
#
loop_
_entity_poly.entity_id
_entity_poly.type
_entity_poly.pdbx_seq_one_letter_code
_entity_poly.pdbx_strand_id
1 'polypeptide(L)'
;MTSPILDLKQLYKTDYDRWLSEMIKLLKDRQLEQLDYENLIEELEALGRIEKNAVKSLLLQIIIYLMLYEFLQLEKERNANHWAAEIITFRV
;
A
#
# COMPACT_ATOMS: atom_id res chain seq x y z
N MET A 1 2.46 40.96 6.04
CA MET A 1 2.63 39.84 6.99
C MET A 1 3.04 38.64 6.17
N THR A 2 4.32 38.30 6.18
CA THR A 2 4.88 37.16 5.43
C THR A 2 4.43 35.88 6.13
N SER A 3 3.52 35.12 5.50
CA SER A 3 3.22 33.75 5.94
C SER A 3 4.53 33.00 6.12
N PRO A 4 4.70 32.19 7.19
CA PRO A 4 5.88 31.37 7.33
C PRO A 4 5.97 30.51 6.07
N ILE A 5 7.14 30.52 5.43
CA ILE A 5 7.45 29.60 4.34
C ILE A 5 7.17 28.21 4.93
N LEU A 6 6.07 27.60 4.50
CA LEU A 6 5.63 26.33 5.02
C LEU A 6 6.64 25.31 4.50
N ASP A 7 7.50 24.80 5.38
CA ASP A 7 8.45 23.76 5.01
C ASP A 7 7.70 22.42 4.94
N LEU A 8 7.19 22.11 3.74
CA LEU A 8 6.50 20.86 3.46
C LEU A 8 7.41 19.65 3.75
N LYS A 9 8.73 19.75 3.53
CA LYS A 9 9.65 18.64 3.80
C LYS A 9 9.76 18.35 5.28
N GLN A 10 9.70 19.39 6.12
CA GLN A 10 9.64 19.22 7.56
C GLN A 10 8.29 18.61 7.99
N LEU A 11 7.18 19.13 7.46
CA LEU A 11 5.85 18.61 7.77
C LEU A 11 5.70 17.14 7.41
N TYR A 12 6.25 16.68 6.29
CA TYR A 12 6.26 15.26 5.92
C TYR A 12 6.81 14.36 7.03
N LYS A 13 7.82 14.83 7.76
CA LYS A 13 8.46 14.08 8.85
C LYS A 13 7.77 14.24 10.21
N THR A 14 7.20 15.41 10.48
CA THR A 14 6.68 15.75 11.81
C THR A 14 5.17 15.62 11.94
N ASP A 15 4.44 15.82 10.84
CA ASP A 15 2.97 15.87 10.79
C ASP A 15 2.47 15.54 9.37
N TYR A 16 2.42 14.25 9.07
CA TYR A 16 2.07 13.72 7.74
C TYR A 16 0.66 14.13 7.29
N ASP A 17 -0.33 14.09 8.18
CA ASP A 17 -1.73 14.42 7.85
C ASP A 17 -1.86 15.88 7.41
N ARG A 18 -1.12 16.77 8.08
CA ARG A 18 -1.05 18.18 7.71
C ARG A 18 -0.29 18.40 6.41
N TRP A 19 0.83 17.70 6.21
CA TRP A 19 1.56 17.72 4.93
C TRP A 19 0.65 17.33 3.77
N LEU A 20 -0.08 16.22 3.89
CA LEU A 20 -0.99 15.72 2.87
C LEU A 20 -2.12 16.71 2.57
N SER A 21 -2.71 17.29 3.62
CA SER A 21 -3.77 18.30 3.50
C SER A 21 -3.31 19.54 2.72
N GLU A 22 -2.10 20.03 3.00
CA GLU A 22 -1.52 21.19 2.32
C GLU A 22 -1.10 20.84 0.88
N MET A 23 -0.54 19.65 0.63
CA MET A 23 -0.26 19.16 -0.74
C MET A 23 -1.52 19.07 -1.59
N ILE A 24 -2.63 18.55 -1.05
CA ILE A 24 -3.93 18.48 -1.74
C ILE A 24 -4.45 19.89 -2.06
N LYS A 25 -4.30 20.83 -1.13
CA LYS A 25 -4.71 22.22 -1.32
C LYS A 25 -3.92 22.88 -2.45
N LEU A 26 -2.59 22.76 -2.44
CA LEU A 26 -1.71 23.28 -3.49
C LEU A 26 -2.02 22.68 -4.86
N LEU A 27 -2.34 21.38 -4.92
CA LEU A 27 -2.77 20.71 -6.15
C LEU A 27 -4.11 21.26 -6.69
N LYS A 28 -5.10 21.47 -5.80
CA LYS A 28 -6.41 22.04 -6.17
C LYS A 28 -6.29 23.47 -6.68
N ASP A 29 -5.43 24.25 -6.05
CA ASP A 29 -5.18 25.66 -6.39
C ASP A 29 -4.20 25.80 -7.59
N ARG A 30 -3.75 24.68 -8.16
CA ARG A 30 -2.78 24.58 -9.27
C ARG A 30 -1.45 25.30 -8.99
N GLN A 31 -1.08 25.42 -7.72
CA GLN A 31 0.16 26.04 -7.27
C GLN A 31 1.31 25.03 -7.30
N LEU A 32 1.63 24.54 -8.50
CA LEU A 32 2.57 23.45 -8.72
C LEU A 32 4.00 23.79 -8.27
N GLU A 33 4.40 25.06 -8.30
CA GLU A 33 5.74 25.51 -7.91
C GLU A 33 6.06 25.31 -6.43
N GLN A 34 5.02 25.18 -5.59
CA GLN A 34 5.14 25.06 -4.14
C GLN A 34 5.04 23.61 -3.65
N LEU A 35 4.87 22.65 -4.56
CA LEU A 35 4.75 21.25 -4.19
C LEU A 35 6.08 20.68 -3.72
N ASP A 36 5.99 19.79 -2.74
CA ASP A 36 7.11 18.95 -2.32
C ASP A 36 7.23 17.74 -3.24
N TYR A 37 7.85 17.95 -4.41
CA TYR A 37 7.97 16.93 -5.45
C TYR A 37 8.71 15.67 -5.02
N GLU A 38 9.71 15.80 -4.15
CA GLU A 38 10.54 14.68 -3.72
C GLU A 38 9.70 13.67 -2.93
N ASN A 39 9.03 14.14 -1.87
CA ASN A 39 8.15 13.31 -1.06
C ASN A 39 6.90 12.86 -1.84
N LEU A 40 6.38 13.68 -2.77
CA LEU A 40 5.26 13.27 -3.63
C LEU A 40 5.63 12.11 -4.57
N ILE A 41 6.82 12.14 -5.18
CA ILE A 41 7.30 11.05 -6.03
C ILE A 41 7.50 9.79 -5.19
N GLU A 42 8.10 9.92 -4.00
CA GLU A 42 8.29 8.79 -3.08
C GLU A 42 6.96 8.10 -2.73
N GLU A 43 5.93 8.88 -2.40
CA GLU A 43 4.58 8.38 -2.10
C GLU A 43 3.93 7.71 -3.31
N LEU A 44 4.04 8.29 -4.51
CA LEU A 44 3.51 7.67 -5.74
C LEU A 44 4.22 6.35 -6.08
N GLU A 45 5.54 6.29 -5.90
CA GLU A 45 6.27 5.04 -6.07
C GLU A 45 5.94 4.02 -4.99
N ALA A 46 5.76 4.47 -3.75
CA ALA A 46 5.35 3.61 -2.63
C ALA A 46 3.96 3.02 -2.89
N LEU A 47 3.00 3.80 -3.37
CA LEU A 47 1.68 3.31 -3.78
C LEU A 47 1.81 2.21 -4.86
N GLY A 48 2.61 2.45 -5.91
CA GLY A 48 2.86 1.44 -6.94
C GLY A 48 3.60 0.19 -6.42
N ARG A 49 4.45 0.34 -5.40
CA ARG A 49 5.11 -0.79 -4.71
C ARG A 49 4.13 -1.56 -3.82
N ILE A 50 3.22 -0.89 -3.13
CA ILE A 50 2.20 -1.51 -2.26
C ILE A 50 1.29 -2.40 -3.10
N GLU A 51 0.79 -1.92 -4.24
CA GLU A 51 -0.03 -2.75 -5.14
C GLU A 51 0.72 -4.00 -5.62
N LYS A 52 1.98 -3.83 -6.07
CA LYS A 52 2.83 -4.97 -6.48
C LYS A 52 3.11 -5.95 -5.34
N ASN A 53 3.37 -5.44 -4.14
CA ASN A 53 3.61 -6.25 -2.95
C ASN A 53 2.34 -6.97 -2.50
N ALA A 54 1.17 -6.35 -2.62
CA ALA A 54 -0.12 -6.98 -2.36
C ALA A 54 -0.32 -8.17 -3.29
N VAL A 55 -0.12 -7.99 -4.61
CA VAL A 55 -0.19 -9.08 -5.59
C VAL A 55 0.81 -10.20 -5.25
N LYS A 56 2.06 -9.85 -4.91
CA LYS A 56 3.08 -10.82 -4.50
C LYS A 56 2.67 -11.59 -3.24
N SER A 57 2.09 -10.92 -2.25
CA SER A 57 1.63 -11.53 -1.00
C SER A 57 0.44 -12.47 -1.24
N LEU A 58 -0.54 -12.05 -2.05
CA LEU A 58 -1.68 -12.88 -2.43
C LEU A 58 -1.24 -14.13 -3.18
N LEU A 59 -0.32 -13.98 -4.14
CA LEU A 59 0.25 -15.10 -4.89
C LEU A 59 1.01 -16.07 -3.97
N LEU A 60 1.83 -15.55 -3.04
CA LEU A 60 2.52 -16.38 -2.05
C LEU A 60 1.53 -17.20 -1.22
N GLN A 61 0.44 -16.57 -0.79
CA GLN A 61 -0.59 -17.22 0.01
C GLN A 61 -1.31 -18.33 -0.77
N ILE A 62 -1.62 -18.09 -2.06
CA ILE A 62 -2.15 -19.13 -2.95
C ILE A 62 -1.18 -20.31 -3.05
N ILE A 63 0.11 -20.06 -3.25
CA ILE A 63 1.14 -21.12 -3.36
C ILE A 63 1.21 -21.93 -2.06
N ILE A 64 1.19 -21.28 -0.90
CA ILE A 64 1.20 -21.96 0.40
C ILE A 64 -0.01 -22.89 0.54
N TYR A 65 -1.22 -22.42 0.25
CA TYR A 65 -2.42 -23.26 0.38
C TYR A 65 -2.48 -24.39 -0.65
N LEU A 66 -1.95 -24.19 -1.87
CA LEU A 66 -1.78 -25.27 -2.84
C LEU A 66 -0.82 -26.34 -2.32
N MET A 67 0.30 -25.94 -1.71
CA MET A 67 1.25 -26.88 -1.11
C MET A 67 0.64 -27.63 0.07
N LEU A 68 -0.11 -26.95 0.95
CA LEU A 68 -0.83 -27.61 2.05
C LEU A 68 -1.81 -28.66 1.50
N TYR A 69 -2.54 -28.31 0.44
CA TYR A 69 -3.50 -29.21 -0.18
C TYR A 69 -2.87 -30.45 -0.84
N GLU A 70 -1.70 -30.28 -1.47
CA GLU A 70 -0.99 -31.37 -2.15
C GLU A 70 -0.18 -32.26 -1.20
N PHE A 71 0.46 -31.69 -0.19
CA PHE A 71 1.45 -32.41 0.61
C PHE A 71 0.97 -32.77 2.02
N LEU A 72 0.03 -32.03 2.62
CA LEU A 72 -0.41 -32.26 4.00
C LEU A 72 -1.64 -33.17 4.07
N GLN A 73 -1.46 -34.44 3.68
CA GLN A 73 -2.55 -35.42 3.57
C GLN A 73 -3.22 -35.76 4.91
N LEU A 74 -2.48 -35.74 6.02
CA LEU A 74 -2.99 -36.10 7.35
C LEU A 74 -4.05 -35.12 7.86
N GLU A 75 -3.95 -33.84 7.50
CA GLU A 75 -4.89 -32.80 7.93
C GLU A 75 -5.94 -32.48 6.86
N LYS A 76 -5.81 -33.07 5.68
CA LYS A 76 -6.60 -32.74 4.49
C LYS A 76 -8.09 -32.99 4.69
N GLU A 77 -8.49 -34.09 5.32
CA GLU A 77 -9.92 -34.39 5.57
C GLU A 77 -10.62 -33.28 6.38
N ARG A 78 -9.90 -32.62 7.29
CA ARG A 78 -10.45 -31.59 8.17
C ARG A 78 -10.34 -30.19 7.56
N ASN A 79 -9.27 -29.94 6.80
CA ASN A 79 -8.88 -28.59 6.38
C ASN A 79 -9.05 -28.30 4.88
N ALA A 80 -9.30 -29.31 4.04
CA ALA A 80 -9.37 -29.17 2.57
C ALA A 80 -10.34 -28.08 2.11
N ASN A 81 -11.54 -28.02 2.71
CA ASN A 81 -12.55 -27.02 2.34
C ASN A 81 -12.12 -25.60 2.74
N HIS A 82 -11.46 -25.44 3.88
CA HIS A 82 -10.95 -24.16 4.33
C HIS A 82 -9.80 -23.69 3.42
N TRP A 83 -8.82 -24.56 3.12
CA TRP A 83 -7.72 -24.22 2.22
C TRP A 83 -8.21 -23.88 0.80
N ALA A 84 -9.21 -24.60 0.29
CA ALA A 84 -9.83 -24.28 -1.00
C ALA A 84 -10.54 -22.91 -0.98
N ALA A 85 -11.23 -22.57 0.11
CA ALA A 85 -11.88 -21.27 0.28
C ALA A 85 -10.85 -20.12 0.36
N GLU A 86 -9.73 -20.33 1.06
CA GLU A 86 -8.63 -19.37 1.13
C GLU A 86 -8.00 -19.14 -0.26
N ILE A 87 -7.76 -20.19 -1.04
CA ILE A 87 -7.27 -20.08 -2.44
C ILE A 87 -8.21 -19.25 -3.31
N ILE A 88 -9.53 -19.41 -3.16
CA ILE A 88 -10.53 -18.62 -3.90
C ILE A 88 -10.49 -17.16 -3.44
N THR A 89 -10.39 -16.93 -2.12
CA THR A 89 -10.38 -15.60 -1.53
C THR A 89 -9.18 -14.78 -2.00
N PHE A 90 -7.99 -15.37 -2.06
CA PHE A 90 -6.78 -14.64 -2.48
C PHE A 90 -6.64 -14.44 -4.00
N ARG A 91 -7.58 -14.96 -4.82
CA ARG A 91 -7.61 -14.75 -6.28
C ARG A 91 -8.36 -13.48 -6.71
N VAL A 92 -9.16 -12.88 -5.82
CA VAL A 92 -9.98 -11.69 -6.07
C VAL A 92 -9.28 -10.48 -5.49
#